data_AF-A0A662QBP5-F1
#
_entry.id   AF-A0A662QBP5-F1
#
_cell.length_a   1.000
_cell.length_b   1.000
_cell.length_c   1.000
_cell.angle_alpha   90.00
_cell.angle_beta   90.00
_cell.angle_gamma   90.00
#
_symmetry.space_group_name_H-M   'P 1'
#
loop_
_entity.id
_entity.type
_entity.pdbx_description
1 polymer ?
#
loop_
_entity_poly.entity_id
_entity_poly.type
_entity_poly.pdbx_seq_one_letter_code
_entity_poly.pdbx_strand_id
1 'polypeptide(L)'
;MKEPHIEFFEQPRNPLPGNVLFEALEPPEEIILAVNPRVTIEVIEGVLKAAKDTENIVILELALSEMNLQGGYTGLTPKTFAERVKKAAERVGWYGYVLHADHVTVKKGTDEEIENVKRELAARIEAGFTSFAIDSSYLFDVTKDTVPEQLKRIIETGVELFRFLDERIGHRNYGREGEVGEVGKSELTEVPEALHYVETMKKNGIDIHWLAINNGSKHGVSVDAEGNIIPQLGINIKRTVEIVQALWDHGYKTRVAQHGISGTPLYLIAEKFPKGMIQKGNVATFYMLMVYDILRIYEPDLYQRI
;
A
#
# COMPACT_ATOMS: atom_id res chain seq x y z
N MET A 1 -20.88 29.21 -5.86
CA MET A 1 -20.31 28.78 -4.56
C MET A 1 -19.60 27.47 -4.85
N LYS A 2 -18.37 27.24 -4.36
CA LYS A 2 -17.72 25.93 -4.55
C LYS A 2 -18.46 24.88 -3.72
N GLU A 3 -18.48 23.63 -4.18
CA GLU A 3 -19.04 22.53 -3.39
C GLU A 3 -18.26 22.37 -2.07
N PRO A 4 -18.92 22.01 -0.95
CA PRO A 4 -18.27 21.98 0.36
C PRO A 4 -17.04 21.07 0.44
N HIS A 5 -17.02 19.93 -0.27
CA HIS A 5 -15.87 19.02 -0.28
C HIS A 5 -14.68 19.62 -1.03
N ILE A 6 -14.91 20.38 -2.09
CA ILE A 6 -13.85 21.08 -2.82
C ILE A 6 -13.21 22.12 -1.90
N GLU A 7 -14.03 22.95 -1.23
CA GLU A 7 -13.54 23.95 -0.30
C GLU A 7 -12.74 23.32 0.85
N PHE A 8 -13.21 22.16 1.35
CA PHE A 8 -12.46 21.37 2.32
C PHE A 8 -11.07 21.02 1.77
N PHE A 9 -10.95 20.38 0.62
CA PHE A 9 -9.65 19.92 0.13
C PHE A 9 -8.74 21.02 -0.45
N GLU A 10 -9.23 22.23 -0.74
CA GLU A 10 -8.37 23.36 -1.14
C GLU A 10 -7.72 24.10 0.05
N GLN A 11 -8.17 23.84 1.27
CA GLN A 11 -7.58 24.46 2.47
C GLN A 11 -6.40 23.64 3.03
N PRO A 12 -5.29 24.30 3.44
CA PRO A 12 -4.15 23.62 4.04
C PRO A 12 -4.53 22.77 5.24
N ARG A 13 -4.09 21.51 5.22
CA ARG A 13 -4.37 20.52 6.26
C ARG A 13 -3.31 19.44 6.31
N ASN A 14 -3.32 18.71 7.42
CA ASN A 14 -2.54 17.50 7.58
C ASN A 14 -3.10 16.37 6.68
N PRO A 15 -2.31 15.30 6.43
CA PRO A 15 -2.81 14.12 5.75
C PRO A 15 -4.09 13.59 6.40
N LEU A 16 -5.02 13.09 5.59
CA LEU A 16 -6.29 12.58 6.08
C LEU A 16 -6.05 11.32 6.95
N PRO A 17 -6.88 11.06 7.96
CA PRO A 17 -6.83 9.80 8.70
C PRO A 17 -7.11 8.62 7.77
N GLY A 18 -6.19 7.64 7.71
CA GLY A 18 -6.31 6.54 6.77
C GLY A 18 -7.55 5.67 7.01
N ASN A 19 -7.93 5.41 8.27
CA ASN A 19 -9.12 4.63 8.57
C ASN A 19 -10.40 5.29 8.04
N VAL A 20 -10.51 6.64 8.11
CA VAL A 20 -11.69 7.36 7.63
C VAL A 20 -11.84 7.15 6.13
N LEU A 21 -10.73 7.20 5.39
CA LEU A 21 -10.73 6.89 3.97
C LEU A 21 -11.09 5.42 3.70
N PHE A 22 -10.55 4.49 4.48
CA PHE A 22 -10.75 3.06 4.28
C PHE A 22 -12.21 2.67 4.56
N GLU A 23 -12.80 3.23 5.62
CA GLU A 23 -14.20 3.05 6.02
C GLU A 23 -15.18 3.79 5.09
N ALA A 24 -14.79 4.93 4.52
CA ALA A 24 -15.65 5.69 3.59
C ALA A 24 -15.90 4.96 2.26
N LEU A 25 -15.08 3.95 1.93
CA LEU A 25 -15.29 3.05 0.79
C LEU A 25 -16.33 1.94 1.09
N GLU A 26 -17.08 2.05 2.19
CA GLU A 26 -18.23 1.20 2.56
C GLU A 26 -19.56 1.98 2.46
N PRO A 27 -20.54 1.60 1.60
CA PRO A 27 -20.58 0.44 0.72
C PRO A 27 -19.67 0.58 -0.52
N PRO A 28 -19.37 -0.53 -1.23
CA PRO A 28 -18.32 -0.56 -2.24
C PRO A 28 -18.63 0.25 -3.51
N GLU A 29 -17.82 1.26 -3.83
CA GLU A 29 -18.00 2.04 -5.08
C GLU A 29 -16.73 2.14 -5.94
N GLU A 30 -15.50 2.16 -5.36
CA GLU A 30 -14.27 2.32 -6.14
C GLU A 30 -13.05 1.54 -5.62
N ILE A 31 -11.96 1.59 -6.41
CA ILE A 31 -10.60 1.25 -6.00
C ILE A 31 -9.84 2.57 -5.87
N ILE A 32 -9.30 2.86 -4.69
CA ILE A 32 -8.44 4.02 -4.49
C ILE A 32 -7.05 3.76 -5.04
N LEU A 33 -6.53 4.76 -5.75
CA LEU A 33 -5.16 4.75 -6.23
C LEU A 33 -4.20 5.01 -5.06
N ALA A 34 -3.24 4.11 -4.89
CA ALA A 34 -2.09 4.32 -4.03
C ALA A 34 -0.83 4.45 -4.88
N VAL A 35 -0.12 5.55 -4.73
CA VAL A 35 1.01 5.92 -5.58
C VAL A 35 2.30 5.87 -4.77
N ASN A 36 3.33 5.22 -5.31
CA ASN A 36 4.71 5.32 -4.84
C ASN A 36 5.51 6.26 -5.76
N PRO A 37 5.56 7.58 -5.49
CA PRO A 37 6.19 8.56 -6.37
C PRO A 37 7.70 8.66 -6.10
N ARG A 38 8.43 7.62 -6.52
CA ARG A 38 9.84 7.40 -6.15
C ARG A 38 10.83 8.45 -6.68
N VAL A 39 10.51 9.11 -7.80
CA VAL A 39 11.52 9.84 -8.59
C VAL A 39 11.57 11.33 -8.23
N THR A 40 10.51 12.09 -8.53
CA THR A 40 10.52 13.55 -8.41
C THR A 40 9.26 14.10 -7.75
N ILE A 41 9.33 15.34 -7.26
CA ILE A 41 8.17 16.03 -6.67
C ILE A 41 7.10 16.34 -7.74
N GLU A 42 7.50 16.56 -8.99
CA GLU A 42 6.61 16.85 -10.12
C GLU A 42 5.66 15.67 -10.40
N VAL A 43 6.07 14.44 -10.12
CA VAL A 43 5.16 13.27 -10.15
C VAL A 43 4.04 13.43 -9.12
N ILE A 44 4.38 13.85 -7.89
CA ILE A 44 3.40 14.07 -6.81
C ILE A 44 2.46 15.22 -7.18
N GLU A 45 2.99 16.31 -7.73
CA GLU A 45 2.20 17.44 -8.20
C GLU A 45 1.22 17.04 -9.32
N GLY A 46 1.68 16.24 -10.30
CA GLY A 46 0.83 15.74 -11.37
C GLY A 46 -0.30 14.84 -10.85
N VAL A 47 0.01 13.94 -9.91
CA VAL A 47 -0.99 13.07 -9.26
C VAL A 47 -2.00 13.89 -8.46
N LEU A 48 -1.55 14.85 -7.65
CA LEU A 48 -2.44 15.71 -6.86
C LEU A 48 -3.28 16.64 -7.74
N LYS A 49 -2.74 17.09 -8.88
CA LYS A 49 -3.50 17.86 -9.87
C LYS A 49 -4.60 17.00 -10.49
N ALA A 50 -4.30 15.77 -10.88
CA ALA A 50 -5.33 14.85 -11.39
C ALA A 50 -6.39 14.54 -10.32
N ALA A 51 -5.98 14.36 -9.06
CA ALA A 51 -6.90 14.19 -7.94
C ALA A 51 -7.79 15.43 -7.74
N LYS A 52 -7.24 16.64 -7.85
CA LYS A 52 -8.01 17.90 -7.82
C LYS A 52 -9.01 18.01 -8.97
N ASP A 53 -8.55 17.77 -10.19
CA ASP A 53 -9.36 17.90 -11.41
C ASP A 53 -10.52 16.87 -11.44
N THR A 54 -10.37 15.77 -10.70
CA THR A 54 -11.38 14.73 -10.54
C THR A 54 -12.08 14.78 -9.18
N GLU A 55 -11.78 15.77 -8.33
CA GLU A 55 -12.34 15.93 -6.99
C GLU A 55 -12.16 14.70 -6.07
N ASN A 56 -11.08 13.94 -6.27
CA ASN A 56 -10.78 12.69 -5.60
C ASN A 56 -9.65 12.80 -4.56
N ILE A 57 -9.53 11.75 -3.76
CA ILE A 57 -8.46 11.54 -2.78
C ILE A 57 -7.47 10.50 -3.34
N VAL A 58 -6.19 10.66 -3.01
CA VAL A 58 -5.14 9.71 -3.38
C VAL A 58 -4.33 9.27 -2.17
N ILE A 59 -3.84 8.03 -2.19
CA ILE A 59 -2.85 7.57 -1.20
C ILE A 59 -1.46 7.81 -1.78
N LEU A 60 -0.60 8.45 -1.00
CA LEU A 60 0.82 8.62 -1.31
C LEU A 60 1.63 7.80 -0.32
N GLU A 61 2.40 6.85 -0.83
CA GLU A 61 3.06 5.83 -0.02
C GLU A 61 4.47 5.54 -0.50
N LEU A 62 5.30 4.99 0.38
CA LEU A 62 6.58 4.39 0.02
C LEU A 62 6.84 3.18 0.92
N ALA A 63 7.38 2.12 0.32
CA ALA A 63 7.79 0.90 1.00
C ALA A 63 8.97 1.16 1.96
N LEU A 64 9.21 0.27 2.93
CA LEU A 64 10.38 0.39 3.82
C LEU A 64 11.73 0.36 3.06
N SER A 65 11.80 -0.36 1.94
CA SER A 65 12.99 -0.38 1.08
C SER A 65 13.17 0.92 0.29
N GLU A 66 12.06 1.58 -0.06
CA GLU A 66 12.03 2.85 -0.79
C GLU A 66 12.47 4.01 0.11
N MET A 67 11.97 4.01 1.34
CA MET A 67 12.12 5.07 2.31
C MET A 67 12.35 4.48 3.70
N ASN A 68 13.43 4.89 4.34
CA ASN A 68 13.74 4.54 5.73
C ASN A 68 14.56 5.65 6.40
N LEU A 69 14.92 5.50 7.66
CA LEU A 69 15.70 6.48 8.41
C LEU A 69 17.07 6.81 7.77
N GLN A 70 17.60 5.91 6.93
CA GLN A 70 18.85 6.12 6.18
C GLN A 70 18.64 6.59 4.73
N GLY A 71 17.39 6.75 4.29
CA GLY A 71 17.02 7.21 2.95
C GLY A 71 16.45 6.13 2.02
N GLY A 72 16.53 4.84 2.36
CA GLY A 72 16.16 3.77 1.43
C GLY A 72 16.88 3.89 0.08
N TYR A 73 16.35 3.26 -0.97
CA TYR A 73 16.92 3.42 -2.31
C TYR A 73 16.52 4.74 -3.00
N THR A 74 15.53 5.46 -2.48
CA THR A 74 15.10 6.76 -3.04
C THR A 74 15.87 7.96 -2.45
N GLY A 75 16.64 7.75 -1.38
CA GLY A 75 17.26 8.82 -0.60
C GLY A 75 16.29 9.60 0.29
N LEU A 76 15.08 9.08 0.54
CA LEU A 76 14.04 9.71 1.34
C LEU A 76 13.91 9.09 2.72
N THR A 77 13.81 9.96 3.72
CA THR A 77 13.36 9.58 5.06
C THR A 77 11.85 9.85 5.19
N PRO A 78 11.16 9.27 6.18
CA PRO A 78 9.74 9.57 6.41
C PRO A 78 9.44 11.07 6.46
N LYS A 79 10.30 11.83 7.14
CA LYS A 79 10.19 13.29 7.23
C LYS A 79 10.33 13.97 5.87
N THR A 80 11.37 13.66 5.11
CA THR A 80 11.61 14.34 3.83
C THR A 80 10.57 13.97 2.77
N PHE A 81 10.03 12.74 2.81
CA PHE A 81 8.90 12.36 1.97
C PHE A 81 7.63 13.13 2.34
N ALA A 82 7.26 13.18 3.63
CA ALA A 82 6.07 13.91 4.07
C ALA A 82 6.16 15.41 3.74
N GLU A 83 7.32 16.04 3.94
CA GLU A 83 7.59 17.44 3.55
C GLU A 83 7.48 17.64 2.03
N ARG A 84 7.98 16.69 1.23
CA ARG A 84 7.87 16.72 -0.23
C ARG A 84 6.41 16.64 -0.70
N VAL A 85 5.62 15.74 -0.12
CA VAL A 85 4.18 15.62 -0.41
C VAL A 85 3.44 16.90 -0.02
N LYS A 86 3.68 17.43 1.18
CA LYS A 86 3.06 18.67 1.64
C LYS A 86 3.37 19.84 0.71
N LYS A 87 4.63 19.98 0.29
CA LYS A 87 5.05 21.02 -0.66
C LYS A 87 4.35 20.90 -2.02
N ALA A 88 4.15 19.67 -2.51
CA ALA A 88 3.39 19.43 -3.73
C ALA A 88 1.91 19.83 -3.56
N ALA A 89 1.29 19.45 -2.44
CA ALA A 89 -0.08 19.83 -2.11
C ALA A 89 -0.27 21.36 -2.01
N GLU A 90 0.70 22.07 -1.40
CA GLU A 90 0.71 23.53 -1.34
C GLU A 90 0.80 24.18 -2.72
N ARG A 91 1.65 23.64 -3.61
CA ARG A 91 1.80 24.16 -4.99
C ARG A 91 0.57 23.94 -5.85
N VAL A 92 -0.09 22.78 -5.69
CA VAL A 92 -1.31 22.43 -6.44
C VAL A 92 -2.57 23.09 -5.83
N GLY A 93 -2.54 23.38 -4.52
CA GLY A 93 -3.70 23.81 -3.76
C GLY A 93 -4.75 22.69 -3.67
N TRP A 94 -4.30 21.47 -3.34
CA TRP A 94 -5.16 20.31 -3.09
C TRP A 94 -4.55 19.42 -2.00
N TYR A 95 -5.31 19.19 -0.94
CA TYR A 95 -4.90 18.44 0.25
C TYR A 95 -5.75 17.17 0.45
N GLY A 96 -6.35 16.65 -0.63
CA GLY A 96 -7.04 15.36 -0.64
C GLY A 96 -6.06 14.20 -0.74
N TYR A 97 -5.30 13.94 0.32
CA TYR A 97 -4.36 12.82 0.35
C TYR A 97 -4.19 12.16 1.72
N VAL A 98 -3.78 10.89 1.69
CA VAL A 98 -3.34 10.10 2.85
C VAL A 98 -1.85 9.79 2.69
N LEU A 99 -1.11 9.80 3.80
CA LEU A 99 0.24 9.25 3.86
C LEU A 99 0.18 7.84 4.43
N HIS A 100 0.51 6.85 3.60
CA HIS A 100 0.50 5.44 3.95
C HIS A 100 1.91 4.86 4.00
N ALA A 101 2.21 4.07 5.03
CA ALA A 101 3.46 3.34 5.13
C ALA A 101 3.28 1.98 4.46
N ASP A 102 3.66 1.89 3.19
CA ASP A 102 3.61 0.65 2.40
C ASP A 102 4.69 -0.33 2.89
N HIS A 103 4.45 -1.64 2.71
CA HIS A 103 5.35 -2.75 3.05
C HIS A 103 6.36 -2.44 4.18
N VAL A 104 5.89 -2.29 5.42
CA VAL A 104 6.78 -2.25 6.58
C VAL A 104 7.21 -3.68 6.90
N THR A 105 8.19 -4.14 6.12
CA THR A 105 8.56 -5.56 6.06
C THR A 105 9.38 -6.02 7.26
N VAL A 106 9.09 -7.21 7.78
CA VAL A 106 9.92 -7.98 8.73
C VAL A 106 10.29 -9.32 8.10
N LYS A 107 11.57 -9.54 7.81
CA LYS A 107 12.03 -10.72 7.05
C LYS A 107 12.52 -11.88 7.90
N LYS A 108 13.20 -11.58 8.99
CA LYS A 108 13.81 -12.58 9.88
C LYS A 108 13.04 -12.71 11.19
N GLY A 109 12.44 -11.61 11.64
CA GLY A 109 11.71 -11.52 12.90
C GLY A 109 12.62 -11.74 14.10
N THR A 110 13.85 -11.23 14.03
CA THR A 110 14.75 -11.15 15.18
C THR A 110 14.38 -9.92 16.02
N ASP A 111 14.68 -9.96 17.31
CA ASP A 111 14.42 -8.83 18.22
C ASP A 111 15.04 -7.52 17.73
N GLU A 112 16.25 -7.60 17.16
CA GLU A 112 16.94 -6.45 16.57
C GLU A 112 16.19 -5.88 15.36
N GLU A 113 15.69 -6.73 14.46
CA GLU A 113 14.92 -6.29 13.29
C GLU A 113 13.59 -5.66 13.71
N ILE A 114 12.89 -6.30 14.65
CA ILE A 114 11.61 -5.80 15.19
C ILE A 114 11.82 -4.43 15.86
N GLU A 115 12.87 -4.27 16.66
CA GLU A 115 13.19 -2.99 17.30
C GLU A 115 13.55 -1.90 16.26
N ASN A 116 14.29 -2.26 15.20
CA ASN A 116 14.54 -1.33 14.10
C ASN A 116 13.25 -0.93 13.37
N VAL A 117 12.34 -1.89 13.12
CA VAL A 117 11.03 -1.61 12.52
C VAL A 117 10.19 -0.69 13.42
N LYS A 118 10.21 -0.88 14.75
CA LYS A 118 9.53 0.05 15.67
C LYS A 118 10.08 1.47 15.57
N ARG A 119 11.40 1.66 15.39
CA ARG A 119 12.00 2.98 15.15
C ARG A 119 11.53 3.59 13.83
N GLU A 120 11.44 2.77 12.78
CA GLU A 120 10.93 3.19 11.47
C GLU A 120 9.45 3.58 11.50
N LEU A 121 8.63 2.87 12.27
CA LEU A 121 7.22 3.19 12.52
C LEU A 121 7.08 4.48 13.33
N ALA A 122 7.88 4.66 14.39
CA ALA A 122 7.89 5.88 15.18
C ALA A 122 8.21 7.11 14.32
N ALA A 123 9.21 7.02 13.44
CA ALA A 123 9.59 8.09 12.53
C ALA A 123 8.47 8.44 11.53
N ARG A 124 7.70 7.45 11.07
CA ARG A 124 6.53 7.66 10.21
C ARG A 124 5.38 8.32 10.95
N ILE A 125 5.12 7.92 12.20
CA ILE A 125 4.14 8.60 13.06
C ILE A 125 4.52 10.08 13.25
N GLU A 126 5.78 10.35 13.59
CA GLU A 126 6.30 11.72 13.75
C GLU A 126 6.21 12.54 12.45
N ALA A 127 6.40 11.90 11.30
CA ALA A 127 6.27 12.53 9.98
C ALA A 127 4.80 12.74 9.54
N GLY A 128 3.82 12.23 10.29
CA GLY A 128 2.39 12.43 10.02
C GLY A 128 1.73 11.36 9.14
N PHE A 129 2.30 10.16 9.07
CA PHE A 129 1.65 9.01 8.41
C PHE A 129 0.40 8.59 9.19
N THR A 130 -0.66 8.22 8.47
CA THR A 130 -2.00 7.96 9.05
C THR A 130 -2.55 6.58 8.70
N SER A 131 -1.78 5.76 7.99
CA SER A 131 -2.05 4.34 7.79
C SER A 131 -0.76 3.55 7.56
N PHE A 132 -0.79 2.26 7.90
CA PHE A 132 0.40 1.41 7.94
C PHE A 132 0.07 0.00 7.43
N ALA A 133 0.86 -0.48 6.49
CA ALA A 133 0.92 -1.87 6.06
C ALA A 133 2.04 -2.60 6.80
N ILE A 134 1.67 -3.50 7.72
CA ILE A 134 2.63 -4.37 8.40
C ILE A 134 2.76 -5.66 7.60
N ASP A 135 3.96 -5.89 7.08
CA ASP A 135 4.26 -7.03 6.23
C ASP A 135 5.26 -7.95 6.95
N SER A 136 4.73 -8.94 7.64
CA SER A 136 5.54 -10.02 8.25
C SER A 136 5.40 -11.33 7.47
N SER A 137 4.94 -11.28 6.22
CA SER A 137 4.62 -12.48 5.41
C SER A 137 5.82 -13.41 5.20
N TYR A 138 7.04 -12.86 5.17
CA TYR A 138 8.33 -13.57 5.15
C TYR A 138 8.55 -14.55 6.29
N LEU A 139 7.78 -14.44 7.38
CA LEU A 139 7.88 -15.34 8.52
C LEU A 139 7.01 -16.60 8.37
N PHE A 140 6.45 -16.84 7.18
CA PHE A 140 5.68 -18.04 6.87
C PHE A 140 6.53 -19.30 7.05
N ASP A 141 6.11 -20.22 7.92
CA ASP A 141 6.86 -21.44 8.18
C ASP A 141 6.42 -22.58 7.26
N VAL A 142 7.06 -22.69 6.09
CA VAL A 142 6.81 -23.75 5.10
C VAL A 142 7.06 -25.17 5.64
N THR A 143 7.75 -25.33 6.76
CA THR A 143 8.03 -26.65 7.37
C THR A 143 6.85 -27.19 8.17
N LYS A 144 5.82 -26.38 8.41
CA LYS A 144 4.61 -26.78 9.14
C LYS A 144 3.52 -27.30 8.21
N ASP A 145 2.63 -28.10 8.78
CA ASP A 145 1.56 -28.81 8.07
C ASP A 145 0.19 -28.16 8.24
N THR A 146 0.01 -27.32 9.26
CA THR A 146 -1.26 -26.64 9.53
C THR A 146 -1.13 -25.13 9.36
N VAL A 147 -2.15 -24.49 8.79
CA VAL A 147 -2.20 -23.03 8.60
C VAL A 147 -1.91 -22.24 9.89
N PRO A 148 -2.46 -22.61 11.07
CA PRO A 148 -2.14 -21.90 12.29
C PRO A 148 -0.66 -21.94 12.67
N GLU A 149 0.00 -23.08 12.46
CA GLU A 149 1.44 -23.20 12.74
C GLU A 149 2.28 -22.45 11.72
N GLN A 150 1.89 -22.48 10.44
CA GLN A 150 2.55 -21.77 9.35
C GLN A 150 2.51 -20.24 9.55
N LEU A 151 1.37 -19.71 9.99
CA LEU A 151 1.14 -18.28 10.17
C LEU A 151 1.53 -17.75 11.56
N LYS A 152 1.89 -18.63 12.50
CA LYS A 152 2.10 -18.25 13.91
C LYS A 152 3.03 -17.04 14.06
N ARG A 153 4.22 -17.08 13.46
CA ARG A 153 5.21 -15.99 13.57
C ARG A 153 4.78 -14.71 12.87
N ILE A 154 4.07 -14.85 11.75
CA ILE A 154 3.49 -13.71 11.01
C ILE A 154 2.52 -12.98 11.94
N ILE A 155 1.59 -13.71 12.56
CA ILE A 155 0.57 -13.14 13.44
C ILE A 155 1.20 -12.56 14.71
N GLU A 156 2.10 -13.28 15.38
CA GLU A 156 2.77 -12.79 16.60
C GLU A 156 3.51 -11.47 16.34
N THR A 157 4.25 -11.39 15.23
CA THR A 157 4.99 -10.18 14.83
C THR A 157 4.04 -9.04 14.45
N GLY A 158 3.01 -9.33 13.67
CA GLY A 158 1.98 -8.36 13.29
C GLY A 158 1.28 -7.77 14.53
N VAL A 159 0.87 -8.63 15.47
CA VAL A 159 0.24 -8.21 16.74
C VAL A 159 1.16 -7.31 17.54
N GLU A 160 2.44 -7.66 17.67
CA GLU A 160 3.41 -6.83 18.39
C GLU A 160 3.55 -5.43 17.77
N LEU A 161 3.69 -5.35 16.44
CA LEU A 161 3.88 -4.10 15.74
C LEU A 161 2.61 -3.23 15.72
N PHE A 162 1.43 -3.83 15.56
CA PHE A 162 0.17 -3.09 15.65
C PHE A 162 -0.10 -2.59 17.07
N ARG A 163 0.23 -3.37 18.11
CA ARG A 163 0.15 -2.88 19.51
C ARG A 163 1.08 -1.71 19.76
N PHE A 164 2.30 -1.77 19.23
CA PHE A 164 3.22 -0.63 19.28
C PHE A 164 2.61 0.61 18.60
N LEU A 165 1.96 0.45 17.44
CA LEU A 165 1.24 1.55 16.78
C LEU A 165 0.07 2.06 17.64
N ASP A 166 -0.76 1.18 18.19
CA ASP A 166 -1.88 1.55 19.07
C ASP A 166 -1.41 2.33 20.30
N GLU A 167 -0.29 1.92 20.93
CA GLU A 167 0.30 2.62 22.07
C GLU A 167 0.81 4.03 21.71
N ARG A 168 1.39 4.20 20.52
CA ARG A 168 1.99 5.48 20.08
C ARG A 168 1.00 6.44 19.44
N ILE A 169 0.05 5.93 18.68
CA ILE A 169 -1.00 6.70 18.02
C ILE A 169 -2.17 6.95 18.99
N GLY A 170 -2.33 6.09 20.00
CA GLY A 170 -3.33 6.19 21.06
C GLY A 170 -4.73 5.83 20.56
N HIS A 171 -5.71 6.65 20.94
CA HIS A 171 -7.13 6.50 20.56
C HIS A 171 -7.47 7.10 19.18
N ARG A 172 -6.46 7.54 18.41
CA ARG A 172 -6.68 8.05 17.06
C ARG A 172 -6.79 6.84 16.12
N ASN A 173 -7.91 6.73 15.42
CA ASN A 173 -8.03 5.70 14.40
C ASN A 173 -7.02 5.98 13.27
N TYR A 174 -6.35 4.93 12.82
CA TYR A 174 -5.40 4.93 11.70
C TYR A 174 -5.70 3.73 10.80
N GLY A 175 -5.35 3.82 9.52
CA GLY A 175 -5.60 2.72 8.59
C GLY A 175 -4.68 1.55 8.86
N ARG A 176 -5.24 0.34 8.96
CA ARG A 176 -4.49 -0.90 9.21
C ARG A 176 -4.56 -1.81 7.99
N GLU A 177 -3.40 -2.06 7.39
CA GLU A 177 -3.22 -3.03 6.31
C GLU A 177 -2.30 -4.15 6.81
N GLY A 178 -2.74 -5.40 6.65
CA GLY A 178 -1.91 -6.58 6.92
C GLY A 178 -1.59 -7.30 5.62
N GLU A 179 -0.64 -8.23 5.66
CA GLU A 179 -0.23 -9.00 4.49
C GLU A 179 -0.10 -10.48 4.81
N VAL A 180 -0.60 -11.32 3.90
CA VAL A 180 -0.48 -12.78 4.00
C VAL A 180 -0.21 -13.39 2.62
N GLY A 181 0.65 -14.40 2.61
CA GLY A 181 1.05 -15.10 1.41
C GLY A 181 2.42 -14.66 0.93
N GLU A 182 3.42 -15.45 1.30
CA GLU A 182 4.73 -15.44 0.65
C GLU A 182 4.88 -16.70 -0.21
N VAL A 183 5.71 -16.62 -1.25
CA VAL A 183 5.98 -17.74 -2.17
C VAL A 183 6.54 -18.93 -1.41
N GLY A 184 5.74 -20.00 -1.33
CA GLY A 184 6.05 -21.22 -0.59
C GLY A 184 5.40 -22.46 -1.23
N LYS A 185 4.71 -23.28 -0.43
CA LYS A 185 4.07 -24.53 -0.90
C LYS A 185 2.97 -24.31 -1.95
N SER A 186 2.26 -23.19 -1.88
CA SER A 186 1.24 -22.77 -2.86
C SER A 186 1.72 -21.54 -3.63
N GLU A 187 1.31 -21.43 -4.89
CA GLU A 187 1.61 -20.24 -5.72
C GLU A 187 0.76 -19.02 -5.33
N LEU A 188 -0.36 -19.23 -4.62
CA LEU A 188 -1.35 -18.21 -4.25
C LEU A 188 -1.80 -18.40 -2.80
N THR A 189 -2.06 -17.30 -2.10
CA THR A 189 -2.71 -17.27 -0.79
C THR A 189 -4.00 -18.09 -0.82
N GLU A 190 -4.19 -18.95 0.18
CA GLU A 190 -5.38 -19.77 0.32
C GLU A 190 -6.45 -19.12 1.22
N VAL A 191 -7.72 -19.47 1.00
CA VAL A 191 -8.83 -18.96 1.83
C VAL A 191 -8.63 -19.22 3.33
N PRO A 192 -8.21 -20.42 3.77
CA PRO A 192 -7.98 -20.68 5.19
C PRO A 192 -6.86 -19.82 5.79
N GLU A 193 -5.84 -19.44 5.01
CA GLU A 193 -4.75 -18.57 5.48
C GLU A 193 -5.26 -17.17 5.77
N ALA A 194 -5.94 -16.56 4.81
CA ALA A 194 -6.51 -15.21 4.95
C ALA A 194 -7.53 -15.15 6.09
N LEU A 195 -8.43 -16.15 6.17
CA LEU A 195 -9.44 -16.22 7.23
C LEU A 195 -8.79 -16.39 8.61
N HIS A 196 -7.81 -17.30 8.74
CA HIS A 196 -7.12 -17.53 10.01
C HIS A 196 -6.33 -16.29 10.47
N TYR A 197 -5.66 -15.61 9.54
CA TYR A 197 -4.95 -14.37 9.84
C TYR A 197 -5.90 -13.30 10.38
N VAL A 198 -6.93 -12.93 9.62
CA VAL A 198 -7.87 -11.86 10.02
C VAL A 198 -8.61 -12.19 11.31
N GLU A 199 -9.08 -13.44 11.46
CA GLU A 199 -9.73 -13.89 12.69
C GLU A 199 -8.80 -13.75 13.90
N THR A 200 -7.55 -14.19 13.78
CA THR A 200 -6.61 -14.19 14.91
C THR A 200 -6.14 -12.77 15.24
N MET A 201 -5.96 -11.90 14.25
CA MET A 201 -5.72 -10.48 14.46
C MET A 201 -6.89 -9.83 15.22
N LYS A 202 -8.13 -10.11 14.81
CA LYS A 202 -9.34 -9.61 15.49
C LYS A 202 -9.44 -10.11 16.94
N LYS A 203 -9.16 -11.40 17.19
CA LYS A 203 -9.10 -11.98 18.55
C LYS A 203 -8.05 -11.29 19.44
N ASN A 204 -7.01 -10.73 18.85
CA ASN A 204 -5.99 -9.93 19.55
C ASN A 204 -6.32 -8.43 19.64
N GLY A 205 -7.53 -8.02 19.24
CA GLY A 205 -8.00 -6.64 19.30
C GLY A 205 -7.61 -5.77 18.10
N ILE A 206 -7.11 -6.37 17.02
CA ILE A 206 -6.63 -5.64 15.84
C ILE A 206 -7.59 -5.84 14.67
N ASP A 207 -8.27 -4.77 14.30
CA ASP A 207 -9.16 -4.71 13.14
C ASP A 207 -8.38 -4.38 11.86
N ILE A 208 -8.22 -5.37 10.98
CA ILE A 208 -7.57 -5.23 9.68
C ILE A 208 -8.59 -4.68 8.66
N HIS A 209 -8.32 -3.51 8.10
CA HIS A 209 -9.16 -2.92 7.06
C HIS A 209 -8.86 -3.57 5.72
N TRP A 210 -7.57 -3.61 5.37
CA TRP A 210 -7.08 -4.19 4.11
C TRP A 210 -6.10 -5.32 4.34
N LEU A 211 -6.20 -6.34 3.49
CA LEU A 211 -5.33 -7.49 3.46
C LEU A 211 -4.67 -7.55 2.09
N ALA A 212 -3.36 -7.38 2.05
CA ALA A 212 -2.57 -7.74 0.89
C ALA A 212 -2.45 -9.27 0.82
N ILE A 213 -2.62 -9.82 -0.38
CA ILE A 213 -2.56 -11.26 -0.64
C ILE A 213 -1.65 -11.54 -1.84
N ASN A 214 -0.96 -12.68 -1.82
CA ASN A 214 -0.38 -13.23 -3.03
C ASN A 214 -1.47 -13.87 -3.89
N ASN A 215 -1.91 -13.16 -4.92
CA ASN A 215 -2.85 -13.67 -5.93
C ASN A 215 -2.23 -13.79 -7.32
N GLY A 216 -0.90 -13.89 -7.42
CA GLY A 216 -0.19 -14.05 -8.69
C GLY A 216 0.19 -12.74 -9.37
N SER A 217 -0.04 -11.59 -8.72
CA SER A 217 0.57 -10.32 -9.12
C SER A 217 2.09 -10.41 -9.14
N LYS A 218 2.73 -9.75 -10.11
CA LYS A 218 4.19 -9.57 -10.13
C LYS A 218 4.50 -8.11 -9.86
N HIS A 219 5.48 -7.84 -9.01
CA HIS A 219 5.93 -6.47 -8.81
C HIS A 219 6.70 -5.96 -10.03
N GLY A 220 6.54 -4.67 -10.33
CA GLY A 220 7.22 -4.01 -11.44
C GLY A 220 6.54 -4.22 -12.79
N VAL A 221 7.35 -4.25 -13.84
CA VAL A 221 6.91 -4.55 -15.21
C VAL A 221 7.78 -5.66 -15.78
N SER A 222 7.24 -6.40 -16.74
CA SER A 222 8.01 -7.34 -17.55
C SER A 222 8.25 -6.73 -18.92
N VAL A 223 9.42 -6.97 -19.50
CA VAL A 223 9.77 -6.46 -20.83
C VAL A 223 10.15 -7.60 -21.77
N ASP A 224 9.88 -7.45 -23.05
CA ASP A 224 10.38 -8.35 -24.10
C ASP A 224 11.86 -8.06 -24.42
N ALA A 225 12.43 -8.78 -25.39
CA ALA A 225 13.85 -8.65 -25.77
C ALA A 225 14.16 -7.25 -26.35
N GLU A 226 13.14 -6.57 -26.87
CA GLU A 226 13.19 -5.26 -27.46
C GLU A 226 12.91 -4.13 -26.44
N GLY A 227 12.58 -4.49 -25.19
CA GLY A 227 12.32 -3.55 -24.09
C GLY A 227 10.87 -3.06 -24.00
N ASN A 228 9.93 -3.61 -24.79
CA ASN A 228 8.52 -3.24 -24.69
C ASN A 228 7.87 -3.90 -23.48
N ILE A 229 6.98 -3.17 -22.82
CA ILE A 229 6.24 -3.67 -21.65
C ILE A 229 5.29 -4.80 -22.07
N ILE A 230 5.47 -5.96 -21.47
CA ILE A 230 4.58 -7.11 -21.57
C ILE A 230 3.46 -6.95 -20.54
N PRO A 231 2.18 -6.92 -20.97
CA PRO A 231 1.05 -6.88 -20.05
C PRO A 231 1.07 -8.02 -19.03
N GLN A 232 0.95 -7.69 -17.75
CA GLN A 232 0.88 -8.66 -16.67
C GLN A 232 -0.58 -8.98 -16.35
N LEU A 233 -1.00 -10.19 -16.70
CA LEU A 233 -2.36 -10.71 -16.52
C LEU A 233 -2.45 -11.81 -15.45
N GLY A 234 -1.45 -11.90 -14.57
CA GLY A 234 -1.30 -12.99 -13.59
C GLY A 234 -2.21 -12.90 -12.37
N ILE A 235 -2.91 -11.78 -12.16
CA ILE A 235 -3.77 -11.56 -10.99
C ILE A 235 -4.99 -12.49 -11.06
N ASN A 236 -5.09 -13.39 -10.08
CA ASN A 236 -6.20 -14.31 -9.94
C ASN A 236 -7.39 -13.64 -9.24
N ILE A 237 -8.25 -13.01 -10.05
CA ILE A 237 -9.48 -12.37 -9.59
C ILE A 237 -10.41 -13.35 -8.88
N LYS A 238 -10.52 -14.59 -9.38
CA LYS A 238 -11.39 -15.59 -8.76
C LYS A 238 -10.95 -15.89 -7.33
N ARG A 239 -9.65 -16.13 -7.10
CA ARG A 239 -9.10 -16.37 -5.75
C ARG A 239 -9.30 -15.15 -4.83
N THR A 240 -9.14 -13.95 -5.38
CA THR A 240 -9.38 -12.70 -4.64
C THR A 240 -10.83 -12.62 -4.15
N VAL A 241 -11.80 -12.91 -5.03
CA VAL A 241 -13.23 -12.95 -4.68
C VAL A 241 -13.52 -14.04 -3.65
N GLU A 242 -12.97 -15.24 -3.81
CA GLU A 242 -13.14 -16.35 -2.86
C GLU A 242 -12.68 -15.98 -1.44
N ILE A 243 -11.50 -15.35 -1.31
CA ILE A 243 -10.95 -14.90 -0.03
C ILE A 243 -11.87 -13.84 0.60
N VAL A 244 -12.22 -12.80 -0.16
CA VAL A 244 -12.99 -11.68 0.36
C VAL A 244 -14.40 -12.12 0.75
N GLN A 245 -15.06 -12.97 -0.05
CA GLN A 245 -16.37 -13.53 0.30
C GLN A 245 -16.30 -14.35 1.59
N ALA A 246 -15.29 -15.21 1.75
CA ALA A 246 -15.12 -16.00 2.96
C ALA A 246 -14.93 -15.12 4.20
N LEU A 247 -14.17 -14.02 4.10
CA LEU A 247 -14.02 -13.05 5.19
C LEU A 247 -15.38 -12.43 5.58
N TRP A 248 -16.19 -12.03 4.60
CA TRP A 248 -17.50 -11.41 4.86
C TRP A 248 -18.51 -12.39 5.45
N ASP A 249 -18.52 -13.63 4.96
CA ASP A 249 -19.39 -14.70 5.48
C ASP A 249 -19.10 -15.01 6.96
N HIS A 250 -17.88 -14.71 7.43
CA HIS A 250 -17.47 -14.82 8.84
C HIS A 250 -17.56 -13.49 9.61
N GLY A 251 -18.15 -12.45 9.02
CA GLY A 251 -18.41 -11.16 9.67
C GLY A 251 -17.21 -10.20 9.69
N TYR A 252 -16.13 -10.49 8.95
CA TYR A 252 -14.99 -9.58 8.81
C TYR A 252 -15.19 -8.66 7.61
N LYS A 253 -15.13 -7.35 7.82
CA LYS A 253 -15.26 -6.37 6.73
C LYS A 253 -13.99 -6.18 5.89
N THR A 254 -12.92 -6.89 6.23
CA THR A 254 -11.63 -6.78 5.55
C THR A 254 -11.75 -6.96 4.04
N ARG A 255 -11.06 -6.10 3.29
CA ARG A 255 -10.97 -6.10 1.82
C ARG A 255 -9.54 -6.33 1.38
N VAL A 256 -9.32 -6.41 0.08
CA VAL A 256 -7.98 -6.57 -0.49
C VAL A 256 -7.37 -5.23 -0.87
N ALA A 257 -6.13 -5.01 -0.44
CA ALA A 257 -5.21 -4.06 -1.07
C ALA A 257 -4.45 -4.81 -2.16
N GLN A 258 -4.67 -4.44 -3.42
CA GLN A 258 -4.02 -5.08 -4.54
C GLN A 258 -2.66 -4.44 -4.79
N HIS A 259 -1.62 -5.17 -4.44
CA HIS A 259 -0.25 -4.83 -4.79
C HIS A 259 0.09 -5.23 -6.22
N GLY A 260 1.14 -4.62 -6.79
CA GLY A 260 1.73 -5.07 -8.04
C GLY A 260 0.85 -4.89 -9.29
N ILE A 261 0.19 -3.74 -9.47
CA ILE A 261 -0.69 -3.49 -10.63
C ILE A 261 -0.07 -2.63 -11.74
N SER A 262 1.20 -2.22 -11.60
CA SER A 262 1.86 -1.34 -12.58
C SER A 262 1.98 -1.94 -13.98
N GLY A 263 2.11 -3.28 -14.09
CA GLY A 263 2.13 -4.00 -15.37
C GLY A 263 0.75 -4.37 -15.91
N THR A 264 -0.33 -4.09 -15.17
CA THR A 264 -1.70 -4.42 -15.59
C THR A 264 -2.30 -3.25 -16.37
N PRO A 265 -2.82 -3.48 -17.59
CA PRO A 265 -3.49 -2.43 -18.36
C PRO A 265 -4.64 -1.77 -17.59
N LEU A 266 -4.67 -0.44 -17.56
CA LEU A 266 -5.66 0.34 -16.77
C LEU A 266 -7.12 -0.02 -17.11
N TYR A 267 -7.43 -0.30 -18.38
CA TYR A 267 -8.79 -0.68 -18.78
C TYR A 267 -9.20 -2.02 -18.15
N LEU A 268 -8.27 -2.97 -17.96
CA LEU A 268 -8.58 -4.23 -17.27
C LEU A 268 -8.81 -4.02 -15.78
N ILE A 269 -8.07 -3.09 -15.16
CA ILE A 269 -8.35 -2.70 -13.77
C ILE A 269 -9.76 -2.11 -13.67
N ALA A 270 -10.11 -1.19 -14.58
CA ALA A 270 -11.41 -0.53 -14.58
C ALA A 270 -12.60 -1.46 -14.85
N GLU A 271 -12.42 -2.47 -15.73
CA GLU A 271 -13.48 -3.36 -16.19
C GLU A 271 -13.56 -4.70 -15.47
N LYS A 272 -12.44 -5.23 -14.96
CA LYS A 272 -12.35 -6.63 -14.50
C LYS A 272 -12.08 -6.78 -13.02
N PHE A 273 -11.48 -5.77 -12.36
CA PHE A 273 -11.22 -5.90 -10.94
C PHE A 273 -12.54 -5.85 -10.17
N PRO A 274 -12.73 -6.70 -9.14
CA PRO A 274 -13.93 -6.73 -8.34
C PRO A 274 -13.92 -5.51 -7.41
N LYS A 275 -14.37 -4.36 -7.95
CA LYS A 275 -14.50 -3.09 -7.22
C LYS A 275 -15.24 -3.35 -5.92
N GLY A 276 -14.71 -2.84 -4.82
CA GLY A 276 -15.29 -3.06 -3.50
C GLY A 276 -14.84 -4.32 -2.77
N MET A 277 -14.30 -5.32 -3.47
CA MET A 277 -13.54 -6.41 -2.86
C MET A 277 -12.05 -6.09 -2.88
N ILE A 278 -11.57 -5.52 -3.98
CA ILE A 278 -10.34 -4.74 -4.04
C ILE A 278 -10.73 -3.28 -3.78
N GLN A 279 -10.08 -2.64 -2.82
CA GLN A 279 -10.34 -1.24 -2.46
C GLN A 279 -9.11 -0.34 -2.62
N LYS A 280 -7.89 -0.90 -2.66
CA LYS A 280 -6.63 -0.16 -2.92
C LYS A 280 -5.88 -0.81 -4.07
N GLY A 281 -5.27 -0.01 -4.94
CA GLY A 281 -4.37 -0.47 -5.98
C GLY A 281 -3.04 0.28 -5.95
N ASN A 282 -1.93 -0.42 -5.67
CA ASN A 282 -0.60 0.18 -5.58
C ASN A 282 0.05 0.31 -6.97
N VAL A 283 0.38 1.54 -7.36
CA VAL A 283 1.02 1.88 -8.63
C VAL A 283 2.33 2.62 -8.37
N ALA A 284 3.43 2.05 -8.86
CA ALA A 284 4.76 2.55 -8.55
C ALA A 284 5.65 2.65 -9.79
N THR A 285 5.97 1.50 -10.39
CA THR A 285 6.90 1.43 -11.53
C THR A 285 6.39 2.18 -12.75
N PHE A 286 5.07 2.28 -12.94
CA PHE A 286 4.47 3.09 -14.00
C PHE A 286 4.97 4.54 -13.98
N TYR A 287 5.03 5.18 -12.81
CA TYR A 287 5.49 6.57 -12.69
C TYR A 287 6.99 6.72 -12.92
N MET A 288 7.79 5.72 -12.52
CA MET A 288 9.23 5.72 -12.83
C MET A 288 9.47 5.65 -14.34
N LEU A 289 8.78 4.74 -15.02
CA LEU A 289 8.88 4.57 -16.48
C LEU A 289 8.44 5.83 -17.21
N MET A 290 7.37 6.49 -16.75
CA MET A 290 6.93 7.77 -17.31
C MET A 290 8.04 8.83 -17.25
N VAL A 291 8.73 8.98 -16.11
CA VAL A 291 9.84 9.92 -15.98
C VAL A 291 11.00 9.53 -16.88
N TYR A 292 11.34 8.24 -16.94
CA TYR A 292 12.40 7.74 -17.81
C TYR A 292 12.10 7.94 -19.29
N ASP A 293 10.85 7.77 -19.73
CA ASP A 293 10.44 8.06 -21.11
C ASP A 293 10.55 9.54 -21.44
N ILE A 294 10.20 10.44 -20.51
CA ILE A 294 10.40 11.87 -20.67
C ILE A 294 11.90 12.16 -20.85
N LEU A 295 12.77 11.62 -20.00
CA LEU A 295 14.21 11.80 -20.13
C LEU A 295 14.75 11.23 -21.44
N ARG A 296 14.28 10.06 -21.87
CA ARG A 296 14.68 9.44 -23.13
C ARG A 296 14.35 10.32 -24.35
N ILE A 297 13.20 11.00 -24.33
CA ILE A 297 12.73 11.85 -25.43
C ILE A 297 13.40 13.23 -25.41
N TYR A 298 13.45 13.86 -24.24
CA TYR A 298 13.82 15.28 -24.12
C TYR A 298 15.26 15.51 -23.64
N GLU A 299 15.86 14.54 -22.94
CA GLU A 299 17.20 14.61 -22.35
C GLU A 299 18.01 13.32 -22.63
N PRO A 300 18.19 12.91 -23.90
CA PRO A 300 18.72 11.58 -24.25
C PRO A 300 20.14 11.33 -23.71
N ASP A 301 20.99 12.36 -23.64
CA ASP A 301 22.34 12.27 -23.09
C ASP A 301 22.35 12.04 -21.58
N LEU A 302 21.34 12.55 -20.86
CA LEU A 302 21.15 12.23 -19.45
C LEU A 302 20.62 10.81 -19.30
N TYR A 303 19.63 10.42 -20.11
CA TYR A 303 19.07 9.08 -20.10
C TYR A 303 20.12 7.97 -20.30
N GLN A 304 21.10 8.17 -21.19
CA GLN A 304 22.18 7.20 -21.41
C GLN A 304 23.17 7.07 -20.23
N ARG A 305 23.18 8.02 -19.29
CA ARG A 305 24.11 8.04 -18.14
C ARG A 305 23.52 7.44 -16.87
N ILE A 306 22.20 7.26 -16.81
CA ILE A 306 21.47 6.81 -15.62
C ILE A 306 20.99 5.38 -15.75
#